data_AF-A0A9X8VFV9-F1
#
_entry.id   AF-A0A9X8VFV9-F1
#
_cell.length_a   1.000
_cell.length_b   1.000
_cell.length_c   1.000
_cell.angle_alpha   90.00
_cell.angle_beta   90.00
_cell.angle_gamma   90.00
#
_symmetry.space_group_name_H-M   'P 1'
#
loop_
_entity.id
_entity.type
_entity.pdbx_description
1 polymer ?
#
loop_
_entity_poly.entity_id
_entity_poly.type
_entity_poly.pdbx_seq_one_letter_code
_entity_poly.pdbx_strand_id
1 'polypeptide(L)'
;VEDITRQAGVRLMLCSGGHQAELEKSGLDFLINQGCEAIVAHVTRMGEEELLRYAAHTPALVLINRYLPAIANRCIWLDNAKAAQA
;
A
#
# COMPACT_ATOMS: atom_id res chain seq x y z
N VAL A 1 2.41 4.75 13.95
CA VAL A 1 1.17 4.32 13.28
C VAL A 1 0.19 3.76 14.29
N GLU A 2 0.55 2.73 15.06
CA GLU A 2 -0.35 2.09 16.06
C GLU A 2 -0.94 3.08 17.08
N ASP A 3 -0.12 3.95 17.69
CA ASP A 3 -0.56 4.92 18.69
C ASP A 3 -1.64 5.89 18.15
N ILE A 4 -1.41 6.43 16.95
CA ILE A 4 -2.36 7.33 16.26
C ILE A 4 -3.66 6.59 15.92
N THR A 5 -3.57 5.35 15.42
CA THR A 5 -4.76 4.54 15.11
C THR A 5 -5.58 4.20 16.34
N ARG A 6 -4.92 3.94 17.48
CA ARG A 6 -5.58 3.68 18.76
C ARG A 6 -6.29 4.93 19.29
N GLN A 7 -5.67 6.10 19.18
CA GLN A 7 -6.28 7.38 19.57
C GLN A 7 -7.48 7.75 18.68
N ALA A 8 -7.42 7.42 17.39
CA ALA A 8 -8.51 7.64 16.44
C ALA A 8 -9.63 6.57 16.51
N GLY A 9 -9.48 5.54 17.35
CA GLY A 9 -10.48 4.47 17.50
C GLY A 9 -10.59 3.52 16.30
N VAL A 10 -9.60 3.53 15.40
CA VAL A 10 -9.58 2.68 14.19
C VAL A 10 -8.83 1.38 14.44
N ARG A 11 -9.31 0.29 13.85
CA ARG A 11 -8.67 -1.03 13.94
C ARG A 11 -7.56 -1.13 12.90
N LEU A 12 -6.33 -1.32 13.35
CA LEU A 12 -5.20 -1.59 12.47
C LEU A 12 -5.15 -3.08 12.13
N MET A 13 -5.08 -3.40 10.84
CA MET A 13 -4.75 -4.75 10.36
C MET A 13 -3.43 -4.70 9.62
N LEU A 14 -2.55 -5.67 9.92
CA LEU A 14 -1.22 -5.78 9.32
C LEU A 14 -1.09 -7.14 8.64
N CYS A 15 -0.77 -7.12 7.35
CA CYS A 15 -0.41 -8.31 6.58
C CYS A 15 1.01 -8.13 6.03
N SER A 16 1.86 -9.15 6.20
CA SER A 16 3.21 -9.16 5.65
C SER A 16 3.27 -10.11 4.46
N GLY A 17 3.60 -9.58 3.28
CA GLY A 17 3.68 -10.35 2.03
C GLY A 17 5.00 -11.10 1.82
N GLY A 18 5.98 -10.97 2.72
CA GLY A 18 7.23 -11.74 2.66
C GLY A 18 8.00 -11.68 1.33
N HIS A 19 7.90 -10.57 0.58
CA HIS A 19 8.50 -10.37 -0.75
C HIS A 19 8.04 -11.34 -1.85
N GLN A 20 6.87 -11.98 -1.69
CA GLN A 20 6.27 -12.82 -2.73
C GLN A 20 5.02 -12.13 -3.29
N ALA A 21 4.93 -12.00 -4.61
CA ALA A 21 3.81 -11.30 -5.26
C ALA A 21 2.45 -11.92 -4.90
N GLU A 22 2.37 -13.26 -4.85
CA GLU A 22 1.15 -13.99 -4.47
C GLU A 22 0.70 -13.69 -3.03
N LEU A 23 1.64 -13.58 -2.09
CA LEU A 23 1.33 -13.27 -0.70
C LEU A 23 1.00 -11.78 -0.52
N GLU A 24 1.68 -10.88 -1.24
CA GLU A 24 1.31 -9.46 -1.30
C GLU A 24 -0.13 -9.30 -1.81
N LYS A 25 -0.50 -10.06 -2.86
CA LYS A 25 -1.84 -10.08 -3.44
C LYS A 25 -2.87 -10.63 -2.47
N SER A 26 -2.61 -11.81 -1.90
CA SER A 26 -3.50 -12.44 -0.93
C SER A 26 -3.70 -11.57 0.32
N GLY A 27 -2.66 -10.88 0.78
CA GLY A 27 -2.76 -9.93 1.89
C GLY A 27 -3.64 -8.72 1.55
N LEU A 28 -3.51 -8.19 0.34
CA LEU A 28 -4.35 -7.08 -0.13
C LEU A 28 -5.81 -7.51 -0.27
N ASP A 29 -6.06 -8.67 -0.89
CA ASP A 29 -7.39 -9.27 -0.98
C ASP A 29 -7.99 -9.55 0.41
N PHE A 30 -7.19 -10.01 1.36
CA PHE A 30 -7.64 -10.21 2.74
C PHE A 30 -8.09 -8.89 3.38
N LEU A 31 -7.30 -7.82 3.26
CA LEU A 31 -7.67 -6.51 3.80
C LEU A 31 -8.94 -5.94 3.16
N ILE A 32 -9.09 -6.09 1.84
CA ILE A 32 -10.30 -5.68 1.12
C ILE A 32 -11.50 -6.50 1.57
N ASN A 33 -11.37 -7.81 1.68
CA ASN A 33 -12.45 -8.71 2.12
C ASN A 33 -12.87 -8.48 3.58
N GLN A 34 -11.94 -8.04 4.44
CA GLN A 34 -12.27 -7.63 5.81
C GLN A 34 -12.98 -6.26 5.87
N GLY A 35 -13.14 -5.57 4.74
CA GLY A 35 -13.82 -4.29 4.67
C GLY A 35 -12.97 -3.11 5.13
N CYS A 36 -11.64 -3.18 4.98
CA CYS A 36 -10.77 -2.02 5.22
C CYS A 36 -11.15 -0.85 4.29
N GLU A 37 -11.56 0.26 4.89
CA GLU A 37 -11.90 1.48 4.14
C GLU A 37 -10.65 2.18 3.58
N ALA A 38 -9.51 2.08 4.27
CA ALA A 38 -8.23 2.64 3.85
C ALA A 38 -7.12 1.60 3.99
N ILE A 39 -6.27 1.49 2.97
CA ILE A 39 -5.20 0.50 2.91
C ILE A 39 -3.91 1.19 2.54
N VAL A 40 -2.87 0.90 3.32
CA VAL A 40 -1.52 1.36 3.03
C VAL A 40 -0.68 0.14 2.69
N ALA A 41 -0.23 0.06 1.44
CA ALA A 41 0.45 -1.13 0.93
C ALA A 41 1.89 -0.79 0.49
N HIS A 42 2.85 -1.57 0.99
CA HIS A 42 4.21 -1.59 0.48
C HIS A 42 4.37 -2.82 -0.41
N VAL A 43 4.33 -2.61 -1.72
CA VAL A 43 4.26 -3.71 -2.70
C VAL A 43 5.46 -3.66 -3.62
N THR A 44 6.37 -4.62 -3.46
CA THR A 44 7.66 -4.60 -4.17
C THR A 44 7.64 -5.50 -5.41
N ARG A 45 6.86 -6.59 -5.41
CA ARG A 45 6.92 -7.60 -6.48
C ARG A 45 5.69 -7.70 -7.37
N MET A 46 4.53 -7.22 -6.93
CA MET A 46 3.32 -7.22 -7.76
C MET A 46 3.47 -6.36 -9.03
N GLY A 47 2.81 -6.75 -10.11
CA GLY A 47 2.76 -5.98 -11.36
C GLY A 47 1.98 -4.66 -11.23
N GLU A 48 2.33 -3.68 -12.06
CA GLU A 48 1.66 -2.37 -12.06
C GLU A 48 0.18 -2.45 -12.45
N GLU A 49 -0.15 -3.28 -13.44
CA GLU A 49 -1.53 -3.45 -13.92
C GLU A 49 -2.47 -3.99 -12.83
N GLU A 50 -1.99 -4.94 -12.02
CA GLU A 50 -2.78 -5.47 -10.90
C GLU A 50 -2.98 -4.41 -9.82
N LEU A 51 -1.92 -3.69 -9.46
CA LEU A 51 -2.00 -2.60 -8.50
C LEU A 51 -2.98 -1.50 -8.93
N LEU A 52 -3.02 -1.17 -10.23
CA LEU A 52 -3.98 -0.21 -10.76
C LEU A 52 -5.42 -0.74 -10.68
N ARG A 53 -5.65 -2.04 -10.90
CA ARG A 53 -6.97 -2.65 -10.68
C ARG A 53 -7.38 -2.54 -9.22
N TYR A 54 -6.49 -2.83 -8.27
CA TYR A 54 -6.79 -2.68 -6.84
C TYR A 54 -7.03 -1.22 -6.46
N ALA A 55 -6.22 -0.28 -6.96
CA ALA A 55 -6.39 1.15 -6.70
C ALA A 55 -7.67 1.73 -7.30
N ALA A 56 -8.20 1.12 -8.37
CA ALA A 56 -9.50 1.47 -8.94
C ALA A 56 -10.67 0.99 -8.07
N HIS A 57 -10.55 -0.19 -7.46
CA HIS A 57 -11.58 -0.73 -6.55
C HIS A 57 -11.52 -0.11 -5.15
N THR A 58 -10.32 0.24 -4.69
CA THR A 58 -10.10 0.81 -3.35
C THR A 58 -9.53 2.22 -3.49
N PRO A 59 -10.38 3.27 -3.48
CA PRO A 59 -9.93 4.64 -3.71
C PRO A 59 -8.99 5.17 -2.61
N ALA A 60 -9.04 4.61 -1.40
CA ALA A 60 -8.14 4.94 -0.30
C ALA A 60 -6.96 3.94 -0.17
N LEU A 61 -6.58 3.30 -1.28
CA LEU A 61 -5.32 2.57 -1.38
C LEU A 61 -4.17 3.55 -1.60
N VAL A 62 -3.23 3.58 -0.66
CA VAL A 62 -2.01 4.38 -0.71
C VAL A 62 -0.80 3.44 -0.85
N LEU A 63 0.08 3.73 -1.80
CA LEU A 63 1.30 2.96 -2.02
C LEU A 63 2.49 3.65 -1.36
N ILE A 64 3.28 2.90 -0.59
CA ILE A 64 4.54 3.40 -0.04
C ILE A 64 5.72 2.79 -0.80
N ASN A 65 6.78 3.59 -0.99
CA ASN A 65 8.06 3.16 -1.54
C ASN A 65 7.93 2.60 -2.97
N ARG A 66 6.91 3.06 -3.69
CA ARG A 66 6.65 2.75 -5.09
C ARG A 66 5.92 3.91 -5.75
N TYR A 67 6.31 4.21 -6.98
CA TYR A 67 5.71 5.25 -7.80
C TYR A 67 4.95 4.62 -8.97
N LEU A 68 3.70 4.99 -9.14
CA LEU A 68 2.89 4.64 -10.31
C LEU A 68 2.34 5.94 -10.91
N PRO A 69 2.67 6.30 -12.17
CA PRO A 69 2.24 7.55 -12.78
C PRO A 69 0.71 7.76 -12.74
N ALA A 70 -0.05 6.68 -12.96
CA ALA A 70 -1.51 6.73 -13.02
C ALA A 70 -2.19 6.99 -11.66
N ILE A 71 -1.52 6.74 -10.54
CA ILE A 71 -2.02 7.05 -9.18
C ILE A 71 -0.99 7.82 -8.36
N ALA A 72 -0.21 8.68 -9.02
CA ALA A 72 0.88 9.44 -8.41
C ALA A 72 0.44 10.25 -7.17
N ASN A 73 -0.81 10.73 -7.14
CA ASN A 73 -1.40 11.45 -6.02
C ASN A 73 -1.61 10.59 -4.75
N ARG A 74 -1.54 9.26 -4.87
CA ARG A 74 -1.70 8.28 -3.78
C ARG A 74 -0.42 7.47 -3.54
N CYS A 75 0.68 7.86 -4.18
CA CYS A 75 1.99 7.25 -3.96
C CYS A 75 2.81 8.13 -3.01
N ILE A 76 3.33 7.53 -1.96
CA ILE A 76 4.32 8.13 -1.07
C ILE A 76 5.64 7.43 -1.34
N TRP A 77 6.55 8.08 -2.06
CA TRP A 77 7.87 7.52 -2.35
C TRP A 77 8.96 8.53 -2.00
N LEU A 78 10.13 8.00 -1.66
CA LEU A 78 11.34 8.78 -1.44
C LEU A 78 12.28 8.54 -2.62
N ASP A 79 12.78 9.62 -3.19
CA ASP A 79 13.80 9.57 -4.23
C ASP A 79 15.17 9.42 -3.56
N ASN A 80 15.55 8.16 -3.34
CA ASN A 80 16.84 7.84 -2.70
C ASN A 80 18.04 8.28 -3.55
N ALA A 81 17.89 8.44 -4.87
CA ALA A 81 18.97 8.88 -5.74
C ALA A 81 19.33 10.36 -5.50
N LYS A 82 18.33 11.21 -5.24
CA LYS A 82 18.59 12.61 -4.84
C LYS A 82 19.13 12.74 -3.42
N ALA A 83 18.71 11.87 -2.50
CA ALA A 83 19.18 11.91 -1.11
C ALA A 83 20.68 11.53 -0.97
N ALA A 84 21.21 10.70 -1.86
CA ALA A 84 22.62 10.28 -1.83
C ALA A 84 23.61 11.33 -2.38
N GLN A 85 23.13 12.44 -2.96
CA GLN A 85 23.95 13.53 -3.49
C GLN A 85 23.96 14.78 -2.60
N ALA A 86 23.38 14.70 -1.40
CA ALA A 86 23.34 15.79 -0.41
C ALA A 86 24.39 15.59 0.70
#